data_AF-T2BPB0-F1
#
_entry.id   AF-T2BPB0-F1
#
_cell.length_a   1.000
_cell.length_b   1.000
_cell.length_c   1.000
_cell.angle_alpha   90.00
_cell.angle_beta   90.00
_cell.angle_gamma   90.00
#
_symmetry.space_group_name_H-M   'P 1'
#
loop_
_entity.id
_entity.type
_entity.pdbx_description
1 polymer ?
#
loop_
_entity_poly.entity_id
_entity_poly.type
_entity_poly.pdbx_seq_one_letter_code
_entity_poly.pdbx_strand_id
1 'polypeptide(L)'
;MANHQAYLDWIYIWILACYAGHSPGLIILLKASLKNIPVIGWGMRFFNFIFLRRSWAADRDNLTLALRQLGEEAQSGQENSETSTLLPLRKRSPLWLLIFPEGTIISDEERVKSIKYAKREGVDDFATLLHPRSTGLLFCLRTLLPQIPDLNLLDITIGYPGVPFGNYPQNWYGLFSVFLKSVPPPTVYLHLHLYSHLGERECKIPSLVPRRSSSAPGLSTDSGLANAEEARAFELWLRDLWTAKERRMEQFYKSQRFSGPYDIVPIQQIKWYHWISAIGGGGLGTVVLLAFCIWFVVCR
;
A
#
# COMPACT_ATOMS: atom_id res chain seq x y z
N MET A 1 -0.44 5.21 -1.94
CA MET A 1 0.40 4.34 -2.79
C MET A 1 1.87 4.48 -2.41
N ALA A 2 2.71 3.47 -2.65
CA ALA A 2 4.14 3.54 -2.37
C ALA A 2 4.98 2.76 -3.39
N ASN A 3 6.28 3.09 -3.53
CA ASN A 3 7.25 2.17 -4.15
C ASN A 3 7.52 0.97 -3.22
N HIS A 4 8.06 -0.12 -3.76
CA HIS A 4 8.31 -1.36 -3.01
C HIS A 4 9.77 -1.81 -3.08
N GLN A 5 10.49 -1.63 -1.98
CA GLN A 5 11.93 -1.86 -1.83
C GLN A 5 12.25 -3.07 -0.94
N ALA A 6 11.44 -3.33 0.09
CA ALA A 6 11.62 -4.46 0.99
C ALA A 6 10.26 -5.04 1.43
N TYR A 7 10.24 -6.32 1.81
CA TYR A 7 9.02 -6.96 2.33
C TYR A 7 8.48 -6.29 3.60
N LEU A 8 9.26 -5.47 4.27
CA LEU A 8 8.89 -4.75 5.49
C LEU A 8 8.32 -3.34 5.23
N ASP A 9 8.26 -2.86 3.99
CA ASP A 9 7.78 -1.50 3.68
C ASP A 9 6.40 -1.21 4.28
N TRP A 10 5.51 -2.21 4.26
CA TRP A 10 4.16 -2.07 4.80
C TRP A 10 4.14 -1.80 6.31
N ILE A 11 5.12 -2.26 7.08
CA ILE A 11 5.21 -1.99 8.52
C ILE A 11 5.52 -0.51 8.75
N TYR A 12 6.48 0.05 8.02
CA TYR A 12 6.84 1.46 8.16
C TYR A 12 5.70 2.38 7.73
N ILE A 13 4.96 1.99 6.69
CA ILE A 13 3.76 2.71 6.26
C ILE A 13 2.61 2.55 7.27
N TRP A 14 2.47 1.39 7.92
CA TRP A 14 1.52 1.24 9.03
C TRP A 14 1.90 2.16 10.19
N ILE A 15 3.16 2.22 10.60
CA ILE A 15 3.63 3.15 11.64
C ILE A 15 3.26 4.59 11.27
N LEU A 16 3.47 5.00 10.01
CA LEU A 16 3.01 6.30 9.52
C LEU A 16 1.49 6.47 9.67
N ALA A 17 0.69 5.47 9.30
CA ALA A 17 -0.77 5.48 9.45
C ALA A 17 -1.19 5.57 10.93
N CYS A 18 -0.44 4.97 11.87
CA CYS A 18 -0.66 5.13 13.31
C CYS A 18 -0.48 6.59 13.75
N TYR A 19 0.63 7.23 13.35
CA TYR A 19 0.88 8.64 13.66
C TYR A 19 -0.14 9.57 13.02
N ALA A 20 -0.65 9.21 11.84
CA ALA A 20 -1.73 9.94 11.17
C ALA A 20 -3.12 9.66 11.78
N GLY A 21 -3.26 8.75 12.75
CA GLY A 21 -4.56 8.38 13.34
C GLY A 21 -5.48 7.54 12.44
N HIS A 22 -4.92 6.90 11.41
CA HIS A 22 -5.65 6.13 10.40
C HIS A 22 -5.41 4.61 10.46
N SER A 23 -4.60 4.13 11.41
CA SER A 23 -4.25 2.71 11.51
C SER A 23 -5.43 1.73 11.69
N PRO A 24 -6.56 2.07 12.35
CA PRO A 24 -7.71 1.15 12.41
C PRO A 24 -8.35 0.90 11.05
N GLY A 25 -8.13 1.80 10.10
CA GLY A 25 -8.66 1.75 8.73
C GLY A 25 -7.68 1.24 7.68
N LEU A 26 -6.50 0.75 8.09
CA LEU A 26 -5.47 0.34 7.16
C LEU A 26 -5.84 -0.97 6.49
N ILE A 27 -6.07 -0.91 5.17
CA ILE A 27 -6.30 -2.06 4.31
C ILE A 27 -5.17 -2.15 3.30
N ILE A 28 -4.60 -3.35 3.13
CA ILE A 28 -3.46 -3.58 2.23
C ILE A 28 -3.90 -4.54 1.12
N LEU A 29 -3.55 -4.20 -0.13
CA LEU A 29 -3.67 -5.12 -1.25
C LEU A 29 -2.47 -6.08 -1.28
N LEU A 30 -2.73 -7.37 -1.13
CA LEU A 30 -1.71 -8.41 -0.97
C LEU A 30 -1.81 -9.51 -2.04
N LYS A 31 -0.70 -10.21 -2.26
CA LYS A 31 -0.67 -11.41 -3.12
C LYS A 31 -1.51 -12.52 -2.49
N ALA A 32 -2.42 -13.11 -3.27
CA ALA A 32 -3.36 -14.12 -2.78
C ALA A 32 -2.70 -15.38 -2.19
N SER A 33 -1.46 -15.72 -2.59
CA SER A 33 -0.75 -16.85 -2.00
C SER A 33 -0.40 -16.62 -0.51
N LEU A 34 -0.30 -15.37 -0.06
CA LEU A 34 0.06 -15.05 1.33
C LEU A 34 -1.03 -15.49 2.31
N LYS A 35 -2.29 -15.58 1.87
CA LYS A 35 -3.41 -16.06 2.70
C LYS A 35 -3.25 -17.51 3.15
N ASN A 36 -2.38 -18.28 2.50
CA ASN A 36 -2.17 -19.70 2.77
C ASN A 36 -0.98 -19.95 3.71
N ILE A 37 -0.23 -18.91 4.08
CA ILE A 37 0.86 -19.04 5.04
C ILE A 37 0.23 -19.29 6.42
N PRO A 38 0.56 -20.38 7.12
CA PRO A 38 0.04 -20.62 8.47
C PRO A 38 0.34 -19.44 9.38
N VAL A 39 -0.57 -19.12 10.30
CA VAL A 39 -0.47 -17.98 11.23
C VAL A 39 -0.57 -16.62 10.55
N ILE A 40 0.43 -16.27 9.75
CA ILE A 40 0.56 -14.94 9.13
C ILE A 40 -0.61 -14.70 8.17
N GLY A 41 -0.95 -15.69 7.35
CA GLY A 41 -2.09 -15.63 6.45
C GLY A 41 -3.44 -15.56 7.19
N TRP A 42 -3.55 -16.12 8.39
CA TRP A 42 -4.74 -15.98 9.23
C TRP A 42 -4.85 -14.57 9.82
N GLY A 43 -3.74 -14.02 10.32
CA GLY A 43 -3.67 -12.63 10.77
C GLY A 43 -4.05 -11.65 9.67
N MET A 44 -3.49 -11.81 8.45
CA MET A 44 -3.84 -10.96 7.30
C MET A 44 -5.33 -11.02 6.94
N ARG A 45 -5.99 -12.17 7.13
CA ARG A 45 -7.45 -12.28 6.95
C ARG A 45 -8.22 -11.56 8.04
N PHE A 46 -7.75 -11.61 9.29
CA PHE A 46 -8.36 -10.90 10.42
C PHE A 46 -8.32 -9.37 10.24
N PHE A 47 -7.28 -8.84 9.56
CA PHE A 47 -7.20 -7.42 9.20
C PHE A 47 -8.00 -7.04 7.95
N ASN A 48 -8.84 -7.93 7.40
CA ASN A 48 -9.63 -7.69 6.19
C ASN A 48 -8.79 -7.20 4.99
N PHE A 49 -7.53 -7.66 4.88
CA PHE A 49 -6.70 -7.33 3.72
C PHE A 49 -7.25 -7.95 2.43
N ILE A 50 -7.06 -7.24 1.32
CA ILE A 50 -7.60 -7.65 0.02
C ILE A 50 -6.56 -8.50 -0.71
N PHE A 51 -6.91 -9.76 -1.00
CA PHE A 51 -6.02 -10.72 -1.64
C PHE A 51 -6.24 -10.79 -3.16
N LEU A 52 -5.19 -10.52 -3.94
CA LEU A 52 -5.22 -10.49 -5.39
C LEU A 52 -4.35 -11.59 -6.01
N ARG A 53 -4.86 -12.27 -7.03
CA ARG A 53 -4.18 -13.28 -7.84
C ARG A 53 -3.23 -12.68 -8.89
N ARG A 54 -3.14 -11.34 -8.96
CA ARG A 54 -2.38 -10.58 -9.97
C ARG A 54 -2.93 -10.80 -11.39
N SER A 55 -4.22 -11.08 -11.50
CA SER A 55 -4.93 -11.23 -12.77
C SER A 55 -6.23 -10.44 -12.71
N TRP A 56 -6.35 -9.41 -13.54
CA TRP A 56 -7.53 -8.55 -13.57
C TRP A 56 -8.83 -9.35 -13.72
N ALA A 57 -8.86 -10.31 -14.64
CA ALA A 57 -10.03 -11.14 -14.88
C ALA A 57 -10.45 -11.98 -13.66
N ALA A 58 -9.49 -12.42 -12.84
CA ALA A 58 -9.78 -13.23 -11.66
C ALA A 58 -10.12 -12.40 -10.41
N ASP A 59 -9.66 -11.14 -10.37
CA ASP A 59 -9.69 -10.31 -9.16
C ASP A 59 -10.77 -9.21 -9.21
N ARG A 60 -11.21 -8.79 -10.41
CA ARG A 60 -12.10 -7.64 -10.60
C ARG A 60 -13.33 -7.68 -9.69
N ASP A 61 -14.10 -8.75 -9.74
CA ASP A 61 -15.41 -8.78 -9.08
C ASP A 61 -15.25 -8.77 -7.55
N ASN A 62 -14.29 -9.55 -7.02
CA ASN A 62 -13.96 -9.55 -5.59
C ASN A 62 -13.41 -8.19 -5.11
N LEU A 63 -12.54 -7.57 -5.91
CA LEU A 63 -12.00 -6.25 -5.60
C LEU A 63 -13.11 -5.19 -5.62
N THR A 64 -14.05 -5.26 -6.58
CA THR A 64 -15.20 -4.36 -6.67
C THR A 64 -16.05 -4.43 -5.41
N LEU A 65 -16.40 -5.66 -4.97
CA LEU A 65 -17.20 -5.87 -3.76
C LEU A 65 -16.48 -5.34 -2.52
N ALA A 66 -15.19 -5.67 -2.35
CA ALA A 66 -14.40 -5.21 -1.22
C ALA A 66 -14.32 -3.67 -1.17
N LEU A 67 -14.07 -3.00 -2.30
CA LEU A 67 -13.98 -1.54 -2.35
C LEU A 67 -15.32 -0.86 -2.09
N ARG A 68 -16.44 -1.43 -2.55
CA ARG A 68 -17.79 -0.93 -2.25
C ARG A 68 -18.10 -1.05 -0.77
N GLN A 69 -17.83 -2.21 -0.17
CA GLN A 69 -18.00 -2.40 1.26
C GLN A 69 -17.15 -1.39 2.07
N LEU A 70 -15.88 -1.18 1.69
CA LEU A 70 -15.02 -0.18 2.35
C LEU A 70 -15.56 1.26 2.19
N GLY A 71 -16.11 1.59 1.02
CA GLY A 71 -16.71 2.89 0.78
C GLY A 71 -18.00 3.10 1.57
N GLU A 72 -18.82 2.07 1.74
CA GLU A 72 -20.02 2.07 2.59
C GLU A 72 -19.65 2.19 4.08
N GLU A 73 -18.65 1.44 4.56
CA GLU A 73 -18.15 1.50 5.94
C GLU A 73 -17.55 2.88 6.28
N ALA A 74 -16.82 3.48 5.34
CA ALA A 74 -16.28 4.83 5.50
C ALA A 74 -17.38 5.90 5.56
N GLN A 75 -18.52 5.68 4.89
CA GLN A 75 -19.67 6.58 4.93
C GLN A 75 -20.54 6.38 6.17
N SER A 76 -20.72 5.12 6.62
CA SER A 76 -21.78 4.73 7.56
C SER A 76 -21.53 5.17 8.99
N GLY A 77 -20.28 5.32 9.44
CA GLY A 77 -19.90 6.03 10.68
C GLY A 77 -20.85 5.88 11.88
N GLN A 78 -21.40 4.69 12.10
CA GLN A 78 -22.39 4.42 13.15
C GLN A 78 -21.74 3.69 14.33
N GLU A 79 -22.11 4.18 15.51
CA GLU A 79 -21.75 3.73 16.85
C GLU A 79 -21.97 2.22 17.04
N ASN A 80 -20.91 1.48 17.38
CA ASN A 80 -21.00 0.19 18.08
C ASN A 80 -20.23 0.25 19.42
N SER A 81 -20.29 1.37 20.12
CA SER A 81 -19.77 1.48 21.48
C SER A 81 -20.79 2.21 22.35
N GLU A 82 -21.55 1.46 23.14
CA GLU A 82 -22.52 1.92 24.15
C GLU A 82 -21.83 2.60 25.35
N THR A 83 -20.79 3.40 25.15
CA THR A 83 -20.15 4.13 26.24
C THR A 83 -19.58 5.44 25.73
N SER A 84 -20.42 6.46 25.72
CA SER A 84 -20.14 7.81 26.24
C SER A 84 -21.09 8.82 25.61
N THR A 85 -22.16 9.10 26.34
CA THR A 85 -22.89 10.37 26.25
C THR A 85 -21.92 11.54 26.46
N LEU A 86 -22.17 12.63 25.72
CA LEU A 86 -21.56 13.97 25.83
C LEU A 86 -20.47 14.37 24.81
N LEU A 87 -20.64 14.10 23.49
CA LEU A 87 -20.25 14.98 22.36
C LEU A 87 -20.50 14.29 20.99
N PRO A 88 -21.37 14.80 20.09
CA PRO A 88 -21.56 14.19 18.78
C PRO A 88 -20.60 14.83 17.77
N LEU A 89 -19.46 14.19 17.51
CA LEU A 89 -18.74 14.40 16.25
C LEU A 89 -18.83 13.09 15.48
N ARG A 90 -19.65 13.09 14.41
CA ARG A 90 -19.70 12.04 13.39
C ARG A 90 -18.30 11.83 12.83
N LYS A 91 -17.50 10.98 13.46
CA LYS A 91 -16.17 10.64 12.98
C LYS A 91 -16.35 9.44 12.07
N ARG A 92 -16.35 9.70 10.75
CA ARG A 92 -16.28 8.64 9.75
C ARG A 92 -15.17 7.66 10.12
N SER A 93 -15.40 6.38 9.87
CA SER A 93 -14.36 5.36 10.07
C SER A 93 -13.15 5.74 9.21
N PRO A 94 -11.93 5.80 9.77
CA PRO A 94 -10.75 6.10 8.97
C PRO A 94 -10.60 5.04 7.90
N LEU A 95 -10.19 5.42 6.69
CA LEU A 95 -9.84 4.50 5.61
C LEU A 95 -8.43 4.83 5.13
N TRP A 96 -7.56 3.83 5.06
CA TRP A 96 -6.24 3.93 4.45
C TRP A 96 -5.98 2.72 3.57
N LEU A 97 -6.10 2.89 2.26
CA LEU A 97 -5.83 1.82 1.29
C LEU A 97 -4.37 1.88 0.82
N LEU A 98 -3.59 0.87 1.17
CA LEU A 98 -2.20 0.73 0.73
C LEU A 98 -2.09 -0.17 -0.50
N ILE A 99 -1.50 0.40 -1.56
CA ILE A 99 -1.20 -0.26 -2.82
C ILE A 99 0.26 0.02 -3.19
N PHE A 100 0.97 -1.03 -3.60
CA PHE A 100 2.29 -0.97 -4.23
C PHE A 100 2.13 -1.24 -5.74
N PRO A 101 2.10 -0.21 -6.61
CA PRO A 101 1.85 -0.41 -8.04
C PRO A 101 2.88 -1.31 -8.75
N GLU A 102 4.10 -1.42 -8.22
CA GLU A 102 5.12 -2.38 -8.70
C GLU A 102 4.65 -3.83 -8.58
N GLY A 103 3.79 -4.12 -7.60
CA GLY A 103 3.18 -5.43 -7.34
C GLY A 103 4.11 -6.46 -6.70
N THR A 104 5.40 -6.16 -6.56
CA THR A 104 6.43 -7.00 -5.93
C THR A 104 7.66 -6.15 -5.59
N ILE A 105 8.54 -6.67 -4.73
CA ILE A 105 9.85 -6.04 -4.49
C ILE A 105 10.80 -6.29 -5.67
N ILE A 106 11.78 -5.43 -5.78
CA ILE A 106 12.93 -5.59 -6.66
C ILE A 106 13.77 -6.84 -6.27
N SER A 107 14.17 -7.62 -7.26
CA SER A 107 15.08 -8.76 -7.17
C SER A 107 15.72 -9.00 -8.53
N ASP A 108 16.79 -9.79 -8.62
CA ASP A 108 17.46 -10.06 -9.90
C ASP A 108 16.49 -10.64 -10.94
N GLU A 109 15.60 -11.54 -10.52
CA GLU A 109 14.58 -12.14 -11.40
C GLU A 109 13.57 -11.10 -11.90
N GLU A 110 13.08 -10.23 -11.03
CA GLU A 110 12.10 -9.20 -11.39
C GLU A 110 12.76 -8.08 -12.21
N ARG A 111 14.04 -7.80 -12.00
CA ARG A 111 14.83 -6.88 -12.82
C ARG A 111 14.96 -7.35 -14.26
N VAL A 112 15.25 -8.64 -14.48
CA VAL A 112 15.26 -9.22 -15.84
C VAL A 112 13.91 -9.04 -16.53
N LYS A 113 12.79 -9.23 -15.80
CA LYS A 113 11.44 -9.03 -16.34
C LYS A 113 11.17 -7.55 -16.64
N SER A 114 11.57 -6.65 -15.75
CA SER A 114 11.42 -5.20 -15.92
C SER A 114 12.19 -4.69 -17.14
N ILE A 115 13.44 -5.13 -17.35
CA ILE A 115 14.25 -4.77 -18.54
C ILE A 115 13.56 -5.23 -19.83
N LYS A 116 13.04 -6.46 -19.85
CA LYS A 116 12.31 -7.00 -21.01
C LYS A 116 11.03 -6.20 -21.29
N TYR A 117 10.31 -5.81 -20.24
CA TYR A 117 9.14 -4.94 -20.34
C TYR A 117 9.54 -3.58 -20.92
N ALA A 118 10.56 -2.93 -20.36
CA ALA A 118 11.02 -1.61 -20.79
C ALA A 118 11.40 -1.59 -22.29
N LYS A 119 12.16 -2.59 -22.73
CA LYS A 119 12.54 -2.77 -24.14
C LYS A 119 11.34 -2.98 -25.07
N ARG A 120 10.33 -3.74 -24.64
CA ARG A 120 9.13 -4.01 -25.44
C ARG A 120 8.26 -2.76 -25.60
N GLU A 121 8.08 -2.01 -24.51
CA GLU A 121 7.24 -0.81 -24.50
C GLU A 121 7.98 0.45 -25.00
N GLY A 122 9.29 0.35 -25.26
CA GLY A 122 10.11 1.47 -25.71
C GLY A 122 10.28 2.56 -24.65
N VAL A 123 10.40 2.17 -23.38
CA VAL A 123 10.58 3.07 -22.24
C VAL A 123 11.94 2.87 -21.59
N ASP A 124 12.39 3.87 -20.84
CA ASP A 124 13.64 3.81 -20.09
C ASP A 124 13.57 2.73 -19.01
N ASP A 125 14.66 1.99 -18.81
CA ASP A 125 14.77 1.04 -17.70
C ASP A 125 15.05 1.78 -16.39
N PHE A 126 14.40 1.36 -15.31
CA PHE A 126 14.63 1.86 -13.97
C PHE A 126 15.64 0.98 -13.25
N ALA A 127 16.67 1.59 -12.66
CA ALA A 127 17.74 0.87 -11.97
C ALA A 127 17.35 0.49 -10.53
N THR A 128 16.58 1.36 -9.86
CA THR A 128 16.24 1.22 -8.43
C THR A 128 14.81 0.77 -8.15
N LEU A 129 13.91 0.97 -9.12
CA LEU A 129 12.49 0.64 -9.03
C LEU A 129 12.07 -0.37 -10.11
N LEU A 130 10.91 -1.00 -9.91
CA LEU A 130 10.18 -1.67 -10.99
C LEU A 130 9.16 -0.73 -11.63
N HIS A 131 8.77 -1.03 -12.87
CA HIS A 131 7.72 -0.28 -13.55
C HIS A 131 6.34 -0.50 -12.87
N PRO A 132 5.53 0.56 -12.69
CA PRO A 132 4.25 0.45 -12.02
C PRO A 132 3.18 -0.15 -12.91
N ARG A 133 2.21 -0.83 -12.30
CA ARG A 133 0.97 -1.28 -12.94
C ARG A 133 -0.17 -0.33 -12.59
N SER A 134 -0.77 0.27 -13.62
CA SER A 134 -1.79 1.33 -13.46
C SER A 134 -3.18 0.81 -13.12
N THR A 135 -3.59 -0.33 -13.68
CA THR A 135 -4.98 -0.81 -13.67
C THR A 135 -5.58 -0.90 -12.27
N GLY A 136 -4.87 -1.52 -11.32
CA GLY A 136 -5.39 -1.72 -9.97
C GLY A 136 -5.55 -0.40 -9.20
N LEU A 137 -4.59 0.52 -9.33
CA LEU A 137 -4.65 1.82 -8.67
C LEU A 137 -5.78 2.68 -9.24
N LEU A 138 -5.88 2.78 -10.57
CA LEU A 138 -6.95 3.54 -11.25
C LEU A 138 -8.32 3.02 -10.84
N PHE A 139 -8.49 1.70 -10.84
CA PHE A 139 -9.75 1.07 -10.47
C PHE A 139 -10.14 1.38 -9.01
N CYS A 140 -9.19 1.29 -8.07
CA CYS A 140 -9.45 1.61 -6.67
C CYS A 140 -9.89 3.06 -6.51
N LEU A 141 -9.19 4.00 -7.15
CA LEU A 141 -9.53 5.42 -7.09
C LEU A 141 -10.92 5.70 -7.70
N ARG A 142 -11.22 5.18 -8.90
CA ARG A 142 -12.53 5.38 -9.56
C ARG A 142 -13.70 4.75 -8.79
N THR A 143 -13.46 3.66 -8.06
CA THR A 143 -14.50 2.99 -7.28
C THR A 143 -14.77 3.68 -5.94
N LEU A 144 -13.72 4.17 -5.27
CA LEU A 144 -13.83 4.79 -3.95
C LEU A 144 -14.18 6.27 -4.00
N LEU A 145 -13.70 7.02 -5.00
CA LEU A 145 -13.88 8.47 -5.07
C LEU A 145 -15.36 8.92 -5.08
N PRO A 146 -16.30 8.25 -5.78
CA PRO A 146 -17.72 8.61 -5.70
C PRO A 146 -18.34 8.40 -4.31
N GLN A 147 -17.79 7.46 -3.54
CA GLN A 147 -18.27 7.09 -2.20
C GLN A 147 -17.64 7.96 -1.11
N ILE A 148 -16.42 8.46 -1.33
CA ILE A 148 -15.63 9.22 -0.38
C ILE A 148 -15.14 10.51 -1.06
N PRO A 149 -15.92 11.60 -1.02
CA PRO A 149 -15.58 12.84 -1.72
C PRO A 149 -14.29 13.51 -1.25
N ASP A 150 -13.89 13.27 0.00
CA ASP A 150 -12.66 13.75 0.64
C ASP A 150 -11.47 12.78 0.49
N LEU A 151 -11.57 11.79 -0.40
CA LEU A 151 -10.49 10.85 -0.67
C LEU A 151 -9.25 11.59 -1.19
N ASN A 152 -8.12 11.36 -0.51
CA ASN A 152 -6.81 11.86 -0.91
C ASN A 152 -5.91 10.71 -1.36
N LEU A 153 -4.98 10.99 -2.28
CA LEU A 153 -3.93 10.04 -2.67
C LEU A 153 -2.61 10.49 -2.06
N LEU A 154 -2.14 9.75 -1.05
CA LEU A 154 -0.80 9.92 -0.52
C LEU A 154 0.19 9.09 -1.36
N ASP A 155 1.13 9.78 -2.00
CA ASP A 155 2.27 9.18 -2.69
C ASP A 155 3.49 9.12 -1.78
N ILE A 156 4.00 7.92 -1.56
CA ILE A 156 5.14 7.66 -0.67
C ILE A 156 6.31 7.13 -1.50
N THR A 157 7.49 7.71 -1.29
CA THR A 157 8.78 7.12 -1.69
C THR A 157 9.54 6.70 -0.43
N ILE A 158 9.77 5.40 -0.25
CA ILE A 158 10.55 4.84 0.86
C ILE A 158 11.99 4.56 0.40
N GLY A 159 12.96 4.94 1.23
CA GLY A 159 14.39 4.72 1.02
C GLY A 159 15.09 4.23 2.27
N TYR A 160 16.04 3.31 2.09
CA TYR A 160 16.81 2.68 3.17
C TYR A 160 18.29 3.10 3.08
N PRO A 161 18.80 3.90 4.04
CA PRO A 161 20.20 4.28 4.07
C PRO A 161 21.09 3.07 4.39
N GLY A 162 22.35 3.12 3.99
CA GLY A 162 23.34 2.06 4.19
C GLY A 162 23.31 0.93 3.16
N VAL A 163 22.35 0.95 2.22
CA VAL A 163 22.28 -0.02 1.12
C VAL A 163 23.03 0.54 -0.10
N PRO A 164 24.03 -0.17 -0.65
CA PRO A 164 24.74 0.28 -1.84
C PRO A 164 23.82 0.35 -3.07
N PHE A 165 24.11 1.24 -4.01
CA PHE A 165 23.41 1.30 -5.29
C PHE A 165 23.46 -0.05 -6.03
N GLY A 166 22.38 -0.41 -6.70
CA GLY A 166 22.24 -1.70 -7.40
C GLY A 166 22.00 -2.91 -6.47
N ASN A 167 21.92 -2.69 -5.16
CA ASN A 167 21.59 -3.73 -4.19
C ASN A 167 20.21 -3.51 -3.58
N TYR A 168 19.61 -4.60 -3.12
CA TYR A 168 18.21 -4.60 -2.67
C TYR A 168 18.11 -4.46 -1.14
N PRO A 169 17.35 -3.48 -0.61
CA PRO A 169 17.19 -3.31 0.84
C PRO A 169 16.72 -4.57 1.58
N GLN A 170 15.94 -5.42 0.90
CA GLN A 170 15.51 -6.72 1.40
C GLN A 170 16.65 -7.63 1.90
N ASN A 171 17.86 -7.52 1.34
CA ASN A 171 18.99 -8.37 1.71
C ASN A 171 19.67 -7.92 3.03
N TRP A 172 19.53 -6.65 3.41
CA TRP A 172 20.07 -6.09 4.66
C TRP A 172 19.00 -6.08 5.76
N TYR A 173 17.81 -5.62 5.40
CA TYR A 173 16.71 -5.35 6.32
C TYR A 173 15.52 -6.26 6.04
N GLY A 174 15.80 -7.53 5.76
CA GLY A 174 14.77 -8.53 5.53
C GLY A 174 14.09 -9.02 6.82
N LEU A 175 13.02 -9.80 6.65
CA LEU A 175 12.23 -10.39 7.76
C LEU A 175 13.10 -11.11 8.79
N PHE A 176 14.06 -11.93 8.35
CA PHE A 176 14.95 -12.67 9.25
C PHE A 176 15.89 -11.75 10.05
N SER A 177 16.40 -10.70 9.39
CA SER A 177 17.26 -9.70 10.03
C SER A 177 16.52 -8.98 11.15
N VAL A 178 15.33 -8.48 10.84
CA VAL A 178 14.53 -7.67 11.76
C VAL A 178 13.90 -8.52 12.87
N PHE A 179 13.25 -9.64 12.54
CA PHE A 179 12.47 -10.41 13.52
C PHE A 179 13.26 -11.49 14.24
N LEU A 180 14.31 -12.07 13.65
CA LEU A 180 15.08 -13.13 14.31
C LEU A 180 16.42 -12.63 14.85
N LYS A 181 17.12 -11.78 14.11
CA LYS A 181 18.40 -11.21 14.57
C LYS A 181 18.25 -9.88 15.32
N SER A 182 17.04 -9.31 15.37
CA SER A 182 16.78 -8.01 15.99
C SER A 182 17.65 -6.88 15.42
N VAL A 183 17.90 -6.90 14.10
CA VAL A 183 18.65 -5.87 13.38
C VAL A 183 17.69 -5.11 12.44
N PRO A 184 16.93 -4.13 12.96
CA PRO A 184 16.13 -3.24 12.12
C PRO A 184 17.01 -2.23 11.37
N PRO A 185 16.49 -1.62 10.28
CA PRO A 185 17.12 -0.43 9.73
C PRO A 185 17.13 0.67 10.80
N PRO A 186 18.27 1.33 11.04
CA PRO A 186 18.37 2.36 12.07
C PRO A 186 17.54 3.60 11.73
N THR A 187 17.29 3.85 10.45
CA THR A 187 16.46 4.95 9.97
C THR A 187 15.81 4.53 8.65
N VAL A 188 14.56 4.96 8.45
CA VAL A 188 13.83 4.79 7.19
C VAL A 188 13.41 6.17 6.73
N TYR A 189 13.76 6.55 5.51
CA TYR A 189 13.35 7.83 4.94
C TYR A 189 12.04 7.65 4.16
N LEU A 190 11.08 8.51 4.44
CA LEU A 190 9.81 8.59 3.72
C LEU A 190 9.70 9.98 3.09
N HIS A 191 9.68 10.04 1.76
CA HIS A 191 9.29 11.25 1.04
C HIS A 191 7.80 11.17 0.72
N LEU A 192 7.03 12.14 1.20
CA LEU A 192 5.58 12.16 1.12
C LEU A 192 5.10 13.25 0.16
N HIS A 193 4.14 12.93 -0.69
CA HIS A 193 3.44 13.91 -1.53
C HIS A 193 1.94 13.62 -1.51
N LEU A 194 1.13 14.60 -1.09
CA LEU A 194 -0.31 14.44 -0.97
C LEU A 194 -1.02 15.07 -2.17
N TYR A 195 -1.80 14.27 -2.89
CA TYR A 195 -2.76 14.75 -3.87
C TYR A 195 -4.13 14.84 -3.19
N SER A 196 -4.62 16.07 -3.03
CA SER A 196 -5.95 16.37 -2.51
C SER A 196 -6.91 16.76 -3.62
N HIS A 197 -8.20 16.90 -3.28
CA HIS A 197 -9.22 17.39 -4.21
C HIS A 197 -9.38 16.52 -5.46
N LEU A 198 -9.34 15.20 -5.29
CA LEU A 198 -9.33 14.24 -6.41
C LEU A 198 -10.60 14.28 -7.28
N GLY A 199 -11.72 14.73 -6.72
CA GLY A 199 -13.00 14.85 -7.43
C GLY A 199 -13.19 16.15 -8.23
N GLU A 200 -12.26 17.10 -8.12
CA GLU A 200 -12.39 18.39 -8.81
C GLU A 200 -11.97 18.32 -10.28
N ARG A 201 -12.54 19.19 -11.12
CA ARG A 201 -12.28 19.19 -12.59
C ARG A 201 -10.82 19.48 -12.95
N GLU A 202 -10.11 20.19 -12.08
CA GLU A 202 -8.69 20.54 -12.25
C GLU A 202 -7.74 19.56 -11.54
N CYS A 203 -8.22 18.36 -11.19
CA CYS A 203 -7.36 17.35 -10.58
C CYS A 203 -6.16 17.04 -11.49
N LYS A 204 -4.95 17.09 -10.89
CA LYS A 204 -3.69 16.76 -11.58
C LYS A 204 -3.62 15.30 -12.04
N ILE A 205 -4.47 14.44 -11.51
CA ILE A 205 -4.52 13.02 -11.84
C ILE A 205 -5.58 12.81 -12.94
N PRO A 206 -5.20 12.37 -14.14
CA PRO A 206 -6.15 12.20 -15.22
C PRO A 206 -7.10 11.04 -14.95
N SER A 207 -8.27 11.09 -15.60
CA SER A 207 -9.17 9.93 -15.72
C SER A 207 -9.77 9.39 -14.43
N LEU A 208 -9.80 10.17 -13.34
CA LEU A 208 -10.47 9.78 -12.10
C LEU A 208 -11.99 9.95 -12.16
N VAL A 209 -12.46 11.00 -12.81
CA VAL A 209 -13.89 11.25 -13.05
C VAL A 209 -14.21 10.87 -14.49
N PRO A 210 -15.15 9.93 -14.75
CA PRO A 210 -15.52 9.56 -16.11
C PRO A 210 -15.99 10.79 -16.89
N ARG A 211 -15.46 11.00 -18.11
CA ARG A 211 -16.06 11.99 -19.01
C ARG A 211 -17.46 11.49 -19.37
N ARG A 212 -18.51 12.28 -19.12
CA ARG A 212 -19.86 11.98 -19.62
C ARG A 212 -19.78 11.92 -21.16
N SER A 213 -19.76 10.72 -21.74
CA SER A 213 -19.91 10.56 -23.18
C SER A 213 -21.35 10.90 -23.55
N SER A 214 -21.54 11.77 -24.53
CA SER A 214 -22.83 12.18 -25.08
C SER A 214 -23.48 11.12 -25.98
N SER A 215 -23.15 9.83 -25.80
CA SER A 215 -23.68 8.75 -26.65
C SER A 215 -23.83 7.45 -25.88
N ALA A 216 -25.09 6.97 -25.84
CA ALA A 216 -25.63 5.74 -25.27
C ALA A 216 -26.09 5.80 -23.79
N PRO A 217 -27.41 5.90 -23.54
CA PRO A 217 -27.98 5.65 -22.22
C PRO A 217 -27.99 4.13 -21.97
N GLY A 218 -27.23 3.64 -20.98
CA GLY A 218 -27.36 2.25 -20.54
C GLY A 218 -26.14 1.59 -19.90
N LEU A 219 -24.93 2.14 -20.02
CA LEU A 219 -23.76 1.58 -19.33
C LEU A 219 -23.57 2.32 -18.01
N SER A 220 -23.80 1.63 -16.89
CA SER A 220 -23.71 2.21 -15.56
C SER A 220 -22.33 2.86 -15.34
N THR A 221 -22.35 4.14 -14.97
CA THR A 221 -21.22 4.96 -14.52
C THR A 221 -20.56 4.43 -13.24
N ASP A 222 -20.92 3.22 -12.79
CA ASP A 222 -20.76 2.70 -11.45
C ASP A 222 -19.80 1.49 -11.40
N SER A 223 -19.22 1.13 -12.54
CA SER A 223 -18.32 -0.03 -12.66
C SER A 223 -16.87 0.26 -12.27
N GLY A 224 -16.48 1.52 -12.07
CA GLY A 224 -15.08 1.91 -11.82
C GLY A 224 -14.13 1.68 -13.00
N LEU A 225 -14.62 1.13 -14.12
CA LEU A 225 -13.83 0.80 -15.30
C LEU A 225 -13.49 2.07 -16.11
N ALA A 226 -12.25 2.14 -16.57
CA ALA A 226 -11.79 3.17 -17.51
C ALA A 226 -11.83 2.62 -18.94
N ASN A 227 -12.16 3.47 -19.90
CA ASN A 227 -11.97 3.13 -21.32
C ASN A 227 -10.47 3.11 -21.69
N ALA A 228 -10.12 2.66 -22.89
CA ALA A 228 -8.73 2.50 -23.29
C ALA A 228 -7.92 3.82 -23.28
N GLU A 229 -8.54 4.93 -23.68
CA GLU A 229 -7.91 6.25 -23.68
C GLU A 229 -7.66 6.76 -22.26
N GLU A 230 -8.66 6.64 -21.39
CA GLU A 230 -8.58 6.99 -19.97
C GLU A 230 -7.52 6.14 -19.24
N ALA A 231 -7.52 4.83 -19.49
CA ALA A 231 -6.53 3.93 -18.91
C ALA A 231 -5.11 4.29 -19.35
N ARG A 232 -4.93 4.65 -20.63
CA ARG A 232 -3.63 5.07 -21.17
C ARG A 232 -3.17 6.41 -20.59
N ALA A 233 -4.05 7.39 -20.48
CA ALA A 233 -3.72 8.69 -19.89
C ALA A 233 -3.24 8.55 -18.44
N PHE A 234 -3.94 7.74 -17.64
CA PHE A 234 -3.53 7.46 -16.26
C PHE A 234 -2.23 6.65 -16.18
N GLU A 235 -2.03 5.68 -17.07
CA GLU A 235 -0.78 4.93 -17.15
C GLU A 235 0.42 5.84 -17.43
N LEU A 236 0.31 6.76 -18.39
CA LEU A 236 1.36 7.72 -18.72
C LEU A 236 1.67 8.63 -17.53
N TRP A 237 0.64 9.19 -16.88
CA TRP A 237 0.81 9.99 -15.67
C TRP A 237 1.53 9.21 -14.55
N LEU A 238 1.13 7.96 -14.32
CA LEU A 238 1.73 7.12 -13.28
C LEU A 238 3.19 6.78 -13.61
N ARG A 239 3.51 6.58 -14.89
CA ARG A 239 4.87 6.32 -15.36
C ARG A 239 5.76 7.54 -15.22
N ASP A 240 5.27 8.73 -15.51
CA ASP A 240 6.02 9.98 -15.31
C ASP A 240 6.31 10.21 -13.82
N LEU A 241 5.32 9.92 -12.96
CA LEU A 241 5.49 9.93 -11.52
C LEU A 241 6.55 8.92 -11.05
N TRP A 242 6.55 7.70 -11.60
CA TRP A 242 7.58 6.71 -11.31
C TRP A 242 8.97 7.10 -11.84
N THR A 243 9.04 7.77 -12.99
CA THR A 243 10.29 8.31 -13.53
C THR A 243 10.87 9.38 -12.58
N ALA A 244 10.01 10.23 -12.00
CA ALA A 244 10.44 11.18 -10.97
C ALA A 244 10.87 10.47 -9.67
N LYS A 245 10.21 9.37 -9.29
CA LYS A 245 10.64 8.53 -8.16
C LYS A 245 12.00 7.87 -8.41
N GLU A 246 12.24 7.36 -9.60
CA GLU A 246 13.52 6.75 -9.98
C GLU A 246 14.66 7.75 -9.82
N ARG A 247 14.52 8.96 -10.40
CA ARG A 247 15.51 10.03 -10.23
C ARG A 247 15.73 10.39 -8.76
N ARG A 248 14.66 10.43 -7.96
CA ARG A 248 14.74 10.68 -6.52
C ARG A 248 15.50 9.56 -5.79
N MET A 249 15.27 8.31 -6.17
CA MET A 249 15.96 7.15 -5.59
C MET A 249 17.43 7.09 -6.01
N GLU A 250 17.75 7.36 -7.28
CA GLU A 250 19.14 7.47 -7.74
C GLU A 250 19.92 8.54 -6.97
N GLN A 251 19.29 9.69 -6.70
CA GLN A 251 19.86 10.72 -5.83
C GLN A 251 19.99 10.22 -4.40
N PHE A 252 18.94 9.58 -3.85
CA PHE A 252 18.95 9.02 -2.51
C PHE A 252 20.11 8.05 -2.29
N TYR A 253 20.43 7.16 -3.24
CA TYR A 253 21.57 6.25 -3.11
C TYR A 253 22.93 6.97 -3.08
N LYS A 254 23.03 8.18 -3.65
CA LYS A 254 24.24 9.01 -3.59
C LYS A 254 24.35 9.79 -2.28
N SER A 255 23.25 10.37 -1.82
CA SER A 255 23.21 11.25 -0.64
C SER A 255 22.87 10.54 0.67
N GLN A 256 22.36 9.30 0.60
CA GLN A 256 21.84 8.49 1.70
C GLN A 256 20.68 9.18 2.48
N ARG A 257 20.00 10.13 1.81
CA ARG A 257 18.84 10.89 2.31
C ARG A 257 18.11 11.57 1.16
N PHE A 258 16.81 11.84 1.30
CA PHE A 258 16.09 12.64 0.30
C PHE A 258 16.45 14.13 0.41
N SER A 259 16.36 14.85 -0.72
CA SER A 259 16.57 16.30 -0.76
C SER A 259 15.38 17.07 -0.20
N GLY A 260 15.63 18.24 0.39
CA GLY A 260 14.59 19.13 0.92
C GLY A 260 14.54 19.16 2.45
N PRO A 261 13.60 19.94 3.02
CA PRO A 261 13.35 19.94 4.46
C PRO A 261 12.82 18.57 4.91
N TYR A 262 13.19 18.16 6.12
CA TYR A 262 12.73 16.91 6.71
C TYR A 262 12.61 17.06 8.23
N ASP A 263 11.69 16.29 8.79
CA ASP A 263 11.54 16.11 10.23
C ASP A 263 11.99 14.71 10.61
N ILE A 264 12.77 14.61 11.69
CA ILE A 264 13.12 13.33 12.28
C ILE A 264 12.05 12.98 13.30
N VAL A 265 11.27 11.95 13.00
CA VAL A 265 10.28 11.41 13.93
C VAL A 265 10.91 10.22 14.65
N PRO A 266 11.34 10.36 15.92
CA PRO A 266 11.84 9.22 16.66
C PRO A 266 10.70 8.22 16.84
N ILE A 267 10.89 6.97 16.43
CA ILE A 267 9.92 5.92 16.69
C ILE A 267 9.97 5.62 18.18
N GLN A 268 9.04 6.21 18.92
CA GLN A 268 8.87 5.92 20.34
C GLN A 268 7.82 4.83 20.51
N GLN A 269 8.11 3.85 21.36
CA GLN A 269 7.11 2.90 21.82
C GLN A 269 6.18 3.62 22.80
N ILE A 270 5.11 4.24 22.29
CA ILE A 270 4.18 4.99 23.13
C ILE A 270 3.32 4.03 23.99
N LYS A 271 3.00 2.83 23.50
CA LYS A 271 2.24 1.80 24.24
C LYS A 271 2.73 0.39 23.92
N TRP A 272 2.63 -0.52 24.89
CA TRP A 272 3.14 -1.90 24.77
C TRP A 272 2.49 -2.70 23.63
N TYR A 273 1.20 -2.45 23.35
CA TYR A 273 0.44 -3.11 22.29
C TYR A 273 0.65 -2.52 20.88
N HIS A 274 1.45 -1.47 20.71
CA HIS A 274 1.74 -0.94 19.37
C HIS A 274 2.49 -1.96 18.49
N TRP A 275 3.29 -2.83 19.11
CA TRP A 275 3.92 -3.98 18.43
C TRP A 275 2.92 -5.10 18.11
N ILE A 276 1.92 -5.30 18.96
CA ILE A 276 0.81 -6.22 18.70
C ILE A 276 -0.05 -5.71 17.54
N SER A 277 -0.18 -4.39 17.36
CA SER A 277 -0.81 -3.84 16.17
C SER A 277 0.08 -4.04 14.93
N ALA A 278 1.37 -3.73 15.00
CA ALA A 278 2.32 -3.87 13.86
C ALA A 278 2.59 -5.33 13.41
N ILE A 279 2.45 -6.31 14.30
CA ILE A 279 2.61 -7.75 14.01
C ILE A 279 1.23 -8.44 13.89
N GLY A 280 0.16 -7.70 14.15
CA GLY A 280 -1.17 -8.25 14.33
C GLY A 280 -1.35 -8.92 15.69
N GLY A 281 -2.57 -8.88 16.22
CA GLY A 281 -3.00 -9.46 17.51
C GLY A 281 -2.55 -10.90 17.78
N GLY A 282 -2.05 -11.60 16.76
CA GLY A 282 -1.48 -12.93 16.85
C GLY A 282 0.02 -13.01 17.18
N GLY A 283 0.81 -11.93 17.28
CA GLY A 283 2.26 -12.06 17.51
C GLY A 283 2.61 -12.85 18.78
N LEU A 284 2.14 -12.40 19.95
CA LEU A 284 2.31 -13.16 21.20
C LEU A 284 1.44 -14.41 21.25
N GLY A 285 0.18 -14.33 20.82
CA GLY A 285 -0.73 -15.49 20.83
C GLY A 285 -0.22 -16.65 19.98
N THR A 286 0.46 -16.35 18.87
CA THR A 286 1.02 -17.37 17.99
C THR A 286 2.39 -17.82 18.43
N VAL A 287 3.24 -16.96 18.99
CA VAL A 287 4.47 -17.41 19.63
C VAL A 287 4.14 -18.35 20.80
N VAL A 288 3.10 -18.05 21.58
CA VAL A 288 2.58 -18.91 22.65
C VAL A 288 1.96 -20.20 22.08
N LEU A 289 1.15 -20.14 21.03
CA LEU A 289 0.59 -21.33 20.37
C LEU A 289 1.67 -22.22 19.74
N LEU A 290 2.67 -21.63 19.08
CA LEU A 290 3.81 -22.37 18.50
C LEU A 290 4.68 -22.96 19.60
N ALA A 291 4.97 -22.21 20.67
CA ALA A 291 5.69 -22.74 21.82
C ALA A 291 4.91 -23.89 22.49
N PHE A 292 3.58 -23.78 22.60
CA PHE A 292 2.72 -24.84 23.12
C PHE A 292 2.68 -26.07 22.21
N CYS A 293 2.54 -25.89 20.89
CA CYS A 293 2.58 -26.99 19.92
C CYS A 293 3.93 -27.70 19.90
N ILE A 294 5.04 -26.96 19.96
CA ILE A 294 6.39 -27.52 20.03
C ILE A 294 6.57 -28.29 21.35
N TRP A 295 6.17 -27.70 22.48
CA TRP A 295 6.22 -28.37 23.78
C TRP A 295 5.38 -29.66 23.80
N PHE A 296 4.17 -29.65 23.22
CA PHE A 296 3.31 -30.82 23.15
C PHE A 296 3.89 -31.96 22.30
N VAL A 297 4.62 -31.64 21.22
CA VAL A 297 5.28 -32.63 20.34
C VAL A 297 6.60 -33.15 20.94
N VAL A 298 7.29 -32.35 21.76
CA VAL A 298 8.60 -32.71 22.34
C VAL A 298 8.47 -33.40 23.70
N CYS A 299 7.42 -33.09 24.48
CA CYS A 299 7.25 -33.57 25.86
C CYS A 299 6.17 -34.66 26.02
N ARG A 300 5.63 -35.19 24.91
CA ARG A 300 4.87 -36.44 24.84
C ARG A 300 5.50 -37.37 23.83
#